data_AF-A0A0F9J4E7-F1
#
_entry.id   AF-A0A0F9J4E7-F1
#
_cell.length_a   1.000
_cell.length_b   1.000
_cell.length_c   1.000
_cell.angle_alpha   90.00
_cell.angle_beta   90.00
_cell.angle_gamma   90.00
#
_symmetry.space_group_name_H-M   'P 1'
#
loop_
_entity.id
_entity.type
_entity.pdbx_description
1 polymer ?
#
loop_
_entity_poly.entity_id
_entity_poly.type
_entity_poly.pdbx_seq_one_letter_code
_entity_poly.pdbx_strand_id
1 'polypeptide(L)' 'MEEQYISRIRRLIEEQYEESPTGCGGSFGELLCYELHRGGLTFTRLAEKWGVNITTIGDLIADHCRRMEKDPNVCHIAS' A
#
# COMPACT_ATOMS: atom_id res chain seq x y z
N MET A 1 14.05 -2.56 10.36
CA MET A 1 13.96 -3.93 9.81
C MET A 1 12.58 -4.16 9.19
N GLU A 2 11.50 -3.82 9.90
CA GLU A 2 10.12 -3.87 9.41
C GLU A 2 9.82 -2.96 8.21
N GLU A 3 10.31 -1.72 8.23
CA GLU A 3 10.15 -0.76 7.13
C GLU A 3 10.77 -1.24 5.80
N GLN A 4 11.86 -2.02 5.88
CA GLN A 4 12.49 -2.66 4.71
C GLN A 4 11.66 -3.84 4.19
N TYR A 5 11.05 -4.62 5.10
CA TYR A 5 10.15 -5.71 4.71
C TYR A 5 8.91 -5.17 4.00
N ILE A 6 8.22 -4.19 4.58
CA ILE A 6 7.01 -3.59 3.99
C ILE A 6 7.33 -2.94 2.64
N SER A 7 8.42 -2.19 2.54
CA SER A 7 8.84 -1.60 1.26
C SER A 7 9.12 -2.66 0.20
N ARG A 8 9.73 -3.80 0.57
CA ARG A 8 9.94 -4.92 -0.36
C ARG A 8 8.61 -5.55 -0.80
N ILE A 9 7.66 -5.76 0.10
CA ILE A 9 6.36 -6.35 -0.25
C ILE A 9 5.58 -5.43 -1.21
N ARG A 10 5.59 -4.11 -0.98
CA ARG A 10 4.97 -3.14 -1.91
C ARG A 10 5.50 -3.30 -3.33
N ARG A 11 6.84 -3.34 -3.47
CA ARG A 11 7.49 -3.47 -4.77
C ARG A 11 7.11 -4.78 -5.47
N LEU A 12 7.08 -5.90 -4.74
CA LEU A 12 6.66 -7.19 -5.30
C LEU A 12 5.20 -7.18 -5.79
N ILE A 13 4.30 -6.49 -5.06
CA ILE A 13 2.91 -6.33 -5.48
C ILE A 13 2.83 -5.48 -6.75
N GLU A 14 3.56 -4.38 -6.83
CA GLU A 14 3.60 -3.53 -8.03
C GLU A 14 4.12 -4.32 -9.25
N GLU A 15 5.25 -5.03 -9.09
CA GLU A 15 5.84 -5.90 -10.11
C GLU A 15 4.86 -6.98 -10.60
N GLN A 16 4.08 -7.61 -9.70
CA GLN A 16 3.08 -8.62 -10.06
C GLN A 16 1.99 -8.08 -11.01
N TYR A 17 1.63 -6.80 -10.88
CA TYR A 17 0.58 -6.19 -11.70
C TYR A 17 1.12 -5.60 -13.01
N GLU A 18 2.44 -5.39 -13.14
CA GLU A 18 3.06 -5.09 -14.44
C GLU A 18 2.90 -6.27 -15.41
N GLU A 19 2.99 -7.50 -14.90
CA GLU A 19 2.82 -8.73 -15.69
C GLU A 19 1.35 -9.05 -15.99
N SER A 20 0.41 -8.52 -15.20
CA SER A 20 -1.04 -8.73 -15.37
C SER A 20 -1.85 -7.45 -15.08
N PRO A 21 -1.88 -6.50 -16.04
CA PRO A 21 -2.49 -5.19 -15.81
C PRO A 21 -4.00 -5.29 -15.60
N THR A 22 -4.49 -4.70 -14.51
CA THR A 22 -5.93 -4.61 -14.19
C THR A 22 -6.60 -3.37 -14.79
N GLY A 23 -5.84 -2.52 -15.50
CA GLY A 23 -6.31 -1.26 -16.07
C GLY A 23 -6.46 -0.13 -15.05
N CYS A 24 -6.07 -0.33 -13.79
CA CYS A 24 -5.76 0.77 -12.86
C CYS A 24 -4.28 1.18 -13.01
N GLY A 25 -3.88 2.30 -12.40
CA GLY A 25 -2.47 2.70 -12.38
C GLY A 25 -1.57 1.67 -11.68
N GLY A 26 -0.26 1.87 -11.79
CA GLY A 26 0.76 0.88 -11.38
C GLY A 26 1.29 1.06 -9.96
N SER A 27 0.95 2.14 -9.26
CA SER A 27 1.43 2.34 -7.89
C SER A 27 0.66 1.47 -6.90
N PHE A 28 1.30 1.05 -5.81
CA PHE A 28 0.65 0.27 -4.76
C PHE A 28 -0.62 0.93 -4.23
N GLY A 29 -0.66 2.26 -4.11
CA GLY A 29 -1.85 2.97 -3.64
C GLY A 29 -3.04 2.80 -4.60
N GLU A 30 -2.78 2.86 -5.91
CA GLU A 30 -3.81 2.64 -6.93
C GLU A 30 -4.28 1.19 -6.96
N LEU A 31 -3.35 0.23 -6.84
CA LEU A 31 -3.64 -1.20 -6.76
C LEU A 31 -4.49 -1.52 -5.52
N LEU A 32 -4.08 -1.03 -4.34
CA LEU A 32 -4.82 -1.21 -3.09
C LEU A 32 -6.24 -0.64 -3.19
N CYS A 33 -6.39 0.59 -3.71
CA CYS A 33 -7.70 1.21 -3.91
C CYS A 33 -8.56 0.41 -4.90
N TYR A 34 -7.98 -0.07 -5.99
CA TYR A 34 -8.67 -0.87 -6.98
C TYR A 34 -9.21 -2.17 -6.36
N GLU A 35 -8.37 -2.95 -5.69
CA GLU A 35 -8.78 -4.24 -5.12
C GLU A 35 -9.88 -4.10 -4.07
N LEU A 36 -9.80 -3.07 -3.22
CA LEU A 36 -10.80 -2.82 -2.19
C LEU A 36 -12.12 -2.27 -2.74
N HIS A 37 -12.07 -1.28 -3.64
CA HIS A 37 -13.26 -0.55 -4.06
C HIS A 37 -13.89 -1.08 -5.35
N ARG A 38 -13.08 -1.51 -6.33
CA ARG A 38 -13.55 -2.05 -7.61
C ARG A 38 -13.59 -3.58 -7.58
N GLY A 39 -12.55 -4.20 -7.05
CA GLY A 39 -12.45 -5.66 -6.91
C GLY A 39 -13.35 -6.23 -5.82
N GLY A 40 -13.79 -5.41 -4.87
CA GLY A 40 -14.67 -5.83 -3.75
C GLY A 40 -13.99 -6.81 -2.81
N LEU A 41 -12.65 -6.83 -2.76
CA LEU A 41 -11.92 -7.76 -1.90
C LEU A 41 -11.96 -7.32 -0.44
N THR A 42 -12.25 -8.28 0.44
CA THR A 42 -11.98 -8.14 1.88
C THR A 42 -10.48 -8.22 2.17
N PHE A 43 -10.03 -7.74 3.33
CA PHE A 43 -8.62 -7.85 3.73
C PHE A 43 -8.08 -9.28 3.76
N THR A 44 -8.91 -10.26 4.15
CA THR A 44 -8.52 -11.68 4.13
C THR A 44 -8.29 -12.16 2.70
N ARG A 45 -9.18 -11.82 1.76
CA ARG A 45 -9.01 -12.19 0.35
C ARG A 45 -7.84 -11.47 -0.31
N LEU A 46 -7.56 -10.24 0.12
CA LEU A 46 -6.40 -9.48 -0.33
C LEU A 46 -5.09 -10.13 0.15
N ALA A 47 -5.05 -10.58 1.41
CA ALA A 47 -3.93 -11.33 1.97
C ALA A 47 -3.68 -12.64 1.20
N GLU A 48 -4.73 -13.40 0.90
CA GLU A 48 -4.65 -14.60 0.06
C GLU A 48 -4.12 -14.28 -1.35
N LYS A 49 -4.64 -13.23 -1.99
CA LYS A 49 -4.26 -12.83 -3.35
C LYS A 49 -2.79 -12.42 -3.45
N TRP A 50 -2.29 -11.67 -2.48
CA TRP A 50 -0.91 -11.19 -2.46
C TRP A 50 0.06 -12.14 -1.75
N GLY A 51 -0.42 -13.30 -1.28
CA GLY A 51 0.43 -14.31 -0.64
C GLY A 51 1.09 -13.84 0.66
N VAL A 52 0.42 -12.97 1.42
CA VAL A 52 0.92 -12.42 2.69
C VAL A 52 -0.04 -12.74 3.84
N ASN A 53 0.42 -12.58 5.07
CA ASN A 53 -0.47 -12.72 6.23
C ASN A 53 -1.35 -11.47 6.39
N ILE A 54 -2.47 -11.61 7.10
CA ILE A 54 -3.42 -10.50 7.30
C ILE A 54 -2.83 -9.34 8.09
N THR A 55 -1.89 -9.60 9.00
CA THR A 55 -1.17 -8.54 9.74
C THR A 55 -0.33 -7.67 8.81
N THR A 56 0.32 -8.26 7.80
CA THR A 56 1.09 -7.54 6.78
C THR A 56 0.20 -6.66 5.92
N ILE A 57 -1.07 -7.04 5.66
CA ILE A 57 -2.04 -6.13 5.03
C ILE A 57 -2.28 -4.90 5.91
N GLY A 58 -2.45 -5.09 7.22
CA GLY A 58 -2.56 -3.99 8.18
C GLY A 58 -1.35 -3.05 8.14
N ASP A 59 -0.15 -3.62 8.14
CA ASP A 59 1.11 -2.86 8.09
C ASP A 59 1.27 -2.09 6.77
N LEU A 60 0.90 -2.71 5.64
CA LEU A 60 0.91 -2.08 4.32
C LEU A 60 -0.05 -0.89 4.24
N ILE A 61 -1.26 -1.04 4.80
CA ILE A 61 -2.26 0.03 4.86
C ILE A 61 -1.75 1.16 5.76
N ALA A 62 -1.22 0.83 6.94
CA ALA A 62 -0.68 1.81 7.88
C ALA A 62 0.52 2.57 7.29
N ASP A 63 1.45 1.89 6.63
CA ASP A 63 2.53 2.50 5.85
C ASP A 63 1.99 3.42 4.75
N HIS A 64 0.99 2.98 3.98
CA HIS A 64 0.41 3.80 2.94
C HIS A 64 -0.24 5.08 3.49
N CYS A 65 -1.02 4.97 4.57
CA CYS A 65 -1.62 6.13 5.24
C CYS A 65 -0.54 7.11 5.74
N ARG A 66 0.50 6.62 6.43
CA ARG A 66 1.62 7.45 6.90
C ARG A 66 2.33 8.20 5.77
N ARG A 67 2.51 7.58 4.61
CA ARG A 67 3.11 8.23 3.43
C ARG A 67 2.21 9.31 2.80
N MET A 68 0.91 9.29 3.07
CA MET A 68 -0.05 10.29 2.62
C MET A 68 -0.26 11.43 3.62
N GLU A 69 0.16 11.25 4.88
CA GLU A 69 0.18 12.33 5.85
C GLU A 69 1.09 13.44 5.31
N LYS A 70 0.58 14.68 5.23
CA LYS A 70 1.41 15.83 4.88
C LYS A 70 2.43 16.04 5.99
N ASP A 71 3.67 16.34 5.61
CA ASP A 71 4.68 16.80 6.57
C ASP A 71 4.11 17.96 7.41
N PRO A 72 4.36 18.00 8.73
CA PRO A 72 3.92 19.11 9.56
C PRO A 72 4.55 20.40 9.04
N ASN A 73 3.72 21.44 8.87
CA ASN A 73 4.19 22.77 8.50
C ASN A 73 4.86 23.43 9.72
N VAL A 74 6.17 23.24 9.90
CA VAL A 74 6.94 23.83 11.01
C VAL A 74 7.19 25.32 10.73
N CYS A 75 6.32 26.19 11.25
CA CYS A 75 6.53 27.64 11.22
C CYS A 75 7.50 28.06 12.34
N HIS A 76 8.77 28.28 11.99
CA HIS A 76 9.71 29.01 12.84
C HIS A 76 9.39 30.53 12.78
N ILE A 77 8.36 30.98 13.51
CA ILE A 77 8.22 32.41 13.79
C ILE A 77 9.32 32.75 14.81
N ALA A 78 10.45 33.23 14.31
CA ALA A 78 11.45 33.88 15.16
C ALA A 78 10.79 35.13 15.76
N SER A 79 10.60 35.11 17.08
CA SER A 79 10.23 36.30 17.87
C SER A 79 11.46 37.20 18.09
#